data_AF-A0A498SCG6-F1
#
_entry.id   AF-A0A498SCG6-F1
#
_cell.length_a   1.000
_cell.length_b   1.000
_cell.length_c   1.000
_cell.angle_alpha   90.00
_cell.angle_beta   90.00
_cell.angle_gamma   90.00
#
_symmetry.space_group_name_H-M   'P 1'
#
loop_
_entity.id
_entity.type
_entity.pdbx_description
1 polymer ?
#
loop_
_entity_poly.entity_id
_entity_poly.type
_entity_poly.pdbx_seq_one_letter_code
_entity_poly.pdbx_strand_id
1 'polypeptide(L)'
;MEFPQTYGILANNEYKFQGNIIVVLYEKKFGLYPYYKNFSDPTSAVNGGIPQRANLTAHLAKLRDDIEKAIPNEGFNGLAVIDYEKWRPLWEHNWYTKRIYRRESIAYVMERYPNKNKTDAKLTAMNEFNQASLEFLIKTIREAKKIRPFALWGYYGMPFCNYSAGRNGTIACGEVFERFNDRLLPLYNESTALYPSIYLPKREMNLIGCLYVISVLKEAKRIADELQLPIYAFTGIEYFPLINDPYYTQQDLRNSLRRASAMGVDGVIIWSTSKNMAKRCVAIGNYIRYQLGPEVLQLKEFTKICSETNRYPENCKFFREMKNGLKNYHCYQEDLDIILI
;
A
#
# COMPACT_ATOMS: atom_id res chain seq x y z
N MET A 1 -17.86 21.90 13.77
CA MET A 1 -17.32 20.59 13.34
C MET A 1 -15.83 20.80 13.14
N GLU A 2 -14.97 20.10 13.87
CA GLU A 2 -13.51 20.22 13.68
C GLU A 2 -13.12 19.43 12.42
N PHE A 3 -12.35 20.08 11.55
CA PHE A 3 -11.92 19.50 10.27
C PHE A 3 -10.60 18.75 10.45
N PRO A 4 -10.30 17.68 9.70
CA PRO A 4 -9.03 16.94 9.82
C PRO A 4 -7.78 17.84 9.79
N GLN A 5 -7.85 18.94 9.02
CA GLN A 5 -6.78 19.93 8.91
C GLN A 5 -6.44 20.63 10.23
N THR A 6 -7.37 20.73 11.20
CA THR A 6 -7.08 21.32 12.52
C THR A 6 -6.09 20.47 13.32
N TYR A 7 -6.00 19.17 13.01
CA TYR A 7 -5.01 18.26 13.59
C TYR A 7 -3.74 18.16 12.75
N GLY A 8 -3.64 18.92 11.65
CA GLY A 8 -2.53 18.85 10.72
C GLY A 8 -2.59 17.66 9.75
N ILE A 9 -3.76 17.05 9.57
CA ILE A 9 -4.00 16.02 8.55
C ILE A 9 -4.30 16.72 7.21
N LEU A 10 -3.52 16.40 6.17
CA LEU A 10 -3.75 16.93 4.83
C LEU A 10 -4.98 16.26 4.21
N ALA A 11 -5.81 17.06 3.54
CA ALA A 11 -6.91 16.57 2.73
C ALA A 11 -6.96 17.35 1.42
N ASN A 12 -7.43 16.68 0.36
CA ASN A 12 -7.70 17.33 -0.92
C ASN A 12 -8.63 18.53 -0.73
N ASN A 13 -8.45 19.55 -1.57
CA ASN A 13 -9.31 20.72 -1.64
C ASN A 13 -10.78 20.28 -1.82
N GLU A 14 -11.66 20.96 -1.08
CA GLU A 14 -13.10 20.65 -1.04
C GLU A 14 -13.41 19.19 -0.66
N TYR A 15 -12.46 18.48 -0.03
CA TYR A 15 -12.59 17.07 0.35
C TYR A 15 -12.89 16.13 -0.82
N LYS A 16 -12.45 16.50 -2.03
CA LYS A 16 -12.60 15.67 -3.23
C LYS A 16 -11.80 14.38 -3.08
N PHE A 17 -12.38 13.27 -3.52
CA PHE A 17 -11.72 11.97 -3.43
C PHE A 17 -10.44 11.90 -4.29
N GLN A 18 -10.47 12.51 -5.48
CA GLN A 18 -9.28 12.79 -6.29
C GLN A 18 -9.01 14.29 -6.22
N GLY A 19 -7.80 14.70 -5.85
CA GLY A 19 -7.49 16.12 -5.69
C GLY A 19 -6.00 16.43 -5.64
N ASN A 20 -5.67 17.59 -5.08
CA ASN A 20 -4.33 18.19 -5.11
C ASN A 20 -3.30 17.56 -4.16
N ILE A 21 -3.72 16.76 -3.18
CA ILE A 21 -2.83 16.08 -2.23
C ILE A 21 -2.61 14.63 -2.65
N ILE A 22 -3.69 13.91 -2.97
CA ILE A 22 -3.65 12.49 -3.30
C ILE A 22 -4.71 12.12 -4.33
N VAL A 23 -4.33 11.21 -5.24
CA VAL A 23 -5.19 10.57 -6.22
C VAL A 23 -4.94 9.06 -6.19
N VAL A 24 -6.00 8.25 -6.09
CA VAL A 24 -5.94 6.78 -6.10
C VAL A 24 -6.65 6.21 -7.33
N LEU A 25 -5.91 5.52 -8.18
CA LEU A 25 -6.39 4.93 -9.43
C LEU A 25 -6.83 3.48 -9.23
N TYR A 26 -8.11 3.29 -8.88
CA TYR A 26 -8.67 1.95 -8.71
C TYR A 26 -8.82 1.18 -10.03
N GLU A 27 -8.39 -0.07 -10.02
CA GLU A 27 -8.42 -1.06 -11.11
C GLU A 27 -9.67 -1.16 -11.99
N LYS A 28 -10.86 -0.79 -11.47
CA LYS A 28 -12.12 -0.84 -12.24
C LYS A 28 -12.38 0.42 -13.06
N LYS A 29 -11.72 1.53 -12.74
CA LYS A 29 -12.00 2.86 -13.30
C LYS A 29 -10.90 3.35 -14.23
N PHE A 30 -9.66 2.92 -14.01
CA PHE A 30 -8.48 3.48 -14.68
C PHE A 30 -7.80 2.45 -15.57
N GLY A 31 -7.72 2.75 -16.86
CA GLY A 31 -7.17 1.86 -17.88
C GLY A 31 -8.05 0.63 -18.13
N LEU A 32 -7.55 -0.27 -18.97
CA LEU A 32 -8.14 -1.59 -19.23
C LEU A 32 -7.40 -2.70 -18.48
N TYR A 33 -7.42 -2.67 -17.15
CA TYR A 33 -6.79 -3.71 -16.34
C TYR A 33 -7.46 -5.09 -16.57
N PRO A 34 -6.71 -6.17 -16.86
CA PRO A 34 -7.27 -7.51 -17.06
C PRO A 34 -7.59 -8.18 -15.71
N TYR A 35 -8.83 -8.66 -15.54
CA TYR A 35 -9.21 -9.35 -14.31
C TYR A 35 -10.47 -10.22 -14.48
N TYR A 36 -10.80 -11.02 -13.46
CA TYR A 36 -12.07 -11.75 -13.37
C TYR A 36 -13.01 -11.08 -12.35
N LYS A 37 -14.26 -10.80 -12.74
CA LYS A 37 -15.27 -10.26 -11.80
C LYS A 37 -15.62 -11.28 -10.72
N ASN A 38 -15.60 -12.57 -11.06
CA ASN A 38 -15.81 -13.70 -10.17
C ASN A 38 -14.63 -14.67 -10.29
N PHE A 39 -13.87 -14.83 -9.20
CA PHE A 39 -12.68 -15.68 -9.17
C PHE A 39 -12.96 -17.18 -9.36
N SER A 40 -14.21 -17.61 -9.34
CA SER A 40 -14.61 -18.99 -9.61
C SER A 40 -15.08 -19.22 -11.05
N ASP A 41 -15.32 -18.16 -11.82
CA ASP A 41 -15.96 -18.21 -13.13
C ASP A 41 -15.09 -17.55 -14.22
N PRO A 42 -14.46 -18.35 -15.11
CA PRO A 42 -13.64 -17.85 -16.22
C PRO A 42 -14.40 -16.96 -17.21
N THR A 43 -15.72 -17.15 -17.36
CA THR A 43 -16.54 -16.34 -18.29
C THR A 43 -16.70 -14.90 -17.80
N SER A 44 -16.40 -14.65 -16.52
CA SER A 44 -16.42 -13.32 -15.91
C SER A 44 -15.18 -12.47 -16.23
N ALA A 45 -14.37 -12.88 -17.20
CA ALA A 45 -13.19 -12.17 -17.67
C ALA A 45 -13.52 -10.76 -18.16
N VAL A 46 -12.66 -9.82 -17.77
CA VAL A 46 -12.67 -8.42 -18.20
C VAL A 46 -11.31 -8.13 -18.82
N ASN A 47 -11.29 -7.48 -19.98
CA ASN A 47 -10.08 -7.14 -20.74
C ASN A 47 -9.13 -8.34 -20.96
N GLY A 48 -9.69 -9.53 -21.21
CA GLY A 48 -8.92 -10.76 -21.43
C GLY A 48 -8.59 -11.56 -20.17
N GLY A 49 -8.89 -11.04 -18.97
CA GLY A 49 -8.81 -11.77 -17.70
C GLY A 49 -7.40 -11.98 -17.14
N ILE A 50 -6.40 -12.24 -17.99
CA ILE A 50 -5.00 -12.45 -17.62
C ILE A 50 -4.07 -11.46 -18.36
N PRO A 51 -2.91 -11.09 -17.80
CA PRO A 51 -1.99 -10.12 -18.41
C PRO A 51 -1.57 -10.46 -19.85
N GLN A 52 -1.23 -11.72 -20.13
CA GLN A 52 -0.78 -12.16 -21.46
C GLN A 52 -1.88 -12.18 -22.54
N ARG A 53 -3.14 -11.88 -22.18
CA ARG A 53 -4.26 -11.67 -23.12
C ARG A 53 -4.69 -10.20 -23.20
N ALA A 54 -4.08 -9.31 -22.43
CA ALA A 54 -4.47 -7.92 -22.37
C ALA A 54 -4.04 -7.18 -23.63
N ASN A 55 -4.92 -6.33 -24.17
CA ASN A 55 -4.54 -5.38 -25.20
C ASN A 55 -3.84 -4.18 -24.54
N LEU A 56 -2.52 -4.24 -24.45
CA LEU A 56 -1.70 -3.24 -23.74
C LEU A 56 -1.80 -1.85 -24.38
N THR A 57 -1.84 -1.75 -25.71
CA THR A 57 -2.00 -0.46 -26.40
C THR A 57 -3.32 0.20 -26.04
N ALA A 58 -4.42 -0.56 -26.08
CA ALA A 58 -5.74 -0.05 -25.68
C ALA A 58 -5.79 0.31 -24.18
N HIS A 59 -5.12 -0.48 -23.33
CA HIS A 59 -5.00 -0.16 -21.90
C HIS A 59 -4.32 1.18 -21.68
N LEU A 60 -3.17 1.43 -22.31
CA LEU A 60 -2.40 2.66 -22.13
C LEU A 60 -3.13 3.87 -22.70
N ALA A 61 -3.82 3.73 -23.84
CA ALA A 61 -4.66 4.79 -24.40
C ALA A 61 -5.78 5.18 -23.43
N LYS A 62 -6.53 4.21 -22.92
CA LYS A 62 -7.59 4.47 -21.93
C LYS A 62 -7.02 5.05 -20.63
N LEU A 63 -5.88 4.54 -20.17
CA LEU A 63 -5.21 5.02 -18.97
C LEU A 63 -4.87 6.51 -19.09
N ARG A 64 -4.40 6.95 -20.26
CA ARG A 64 -4.12 8.36 -20.54
C ARG A 64 -5.35 9.22 -20.35
N ASP A 65 -6.44 8.88 -21.04
CA ASP A 65 -7.69 9.63 -20.95
C ASP A 65 -8.24 9.67 -19.51
N ASP A 66 -8.11 8.56 -18.78
CA ASP A 66 -8.61 8.47 -17.40
C ASP A 66 -7.76 9.33 -16.43
N ILE A 67 -6.43 9.35 -16.60
CA ILE A 67 -5.53 10.19 -15.78
C ILE A 67 -5.76 11.67 -16.07
N GLU A 68 -5.90 12.06 -17.33
CA GLU A 68 -6.16 13.46 -17.72
C GLU A 68 -7.45 13.99 -17.08
N LYS A 69 -8.50 13.15 -17.03
CA LYS A 69 -9.77 13.49 -16.38
C LYS A 69 -9.67 13.54 -14.86
N ALA A 70 -8.97 12.59 -14.25
CA ALA A 70 -8.89 12.49 -12.78
C ALA A 70 -7.88 13.46 -12.15
N ILE A 71 -6.85 13.84 -12.90
CA ILE A 71 -5.79 14.75 -12.47
C ILE A 71 -5.67 15.89 -13.50
N PRO A 72 -6.63 16.83 -13.60
CA PRO A 72 -6.58 17.85 -14.66
C PRO A 72 -5.35 18.75 -14.60
N ASN A 73 -4.78 18.95 -13.41
CA ASN A 73 -3.55 19.73 -13.24
C ASN A 73 -2.33 18.94 -13.74
N GLU A 74 -1.73 19.38 -14.85
CA GLU A 74 -0.49 18.81 -15.39
C GLU A 74 0.71 18.96 -14.44
N GLY A 75 0.72 20.03 -13.64
CA GLY A 75 1.71 20.29 -12.60
C GLY A 75 1.45 19.57 -11.29
N PHE A 76 0.56 18.57 -11.26
CA PHE A 76 0.26 17.81 -10.05
C PHE A 76 1.52 17.13 -9.50
N ASN A 77 1.87 17.48 -8.26
CA ASN A 77 3.03 16.99 -7.53
C ASN A 77 2.66 16.25 -6.23
N GLY A 78 1.40 15.84 -6.11
CA GLY A 78 0.90 15.06 -4.98
C GLY A 78 1.14 13.56 -5.14
N LEU A 79 0.52 12.80 -4.24
CA LEU A 79 0.59 11.34 -4.21
C LEU A 79 -0.31 10.74 -5.30
N ALA A 80 0.24 9.90 -6.18
CA ALA A 80 -0.48 9.23 -7.25
C ALA A 80 -0.34 7.71 -7.13
N VAL A 81 -1.41 7.04 -6.69
CA VAL A 81 -1.35 5.62 -6.31
C VAL A 81 -2.13 4.78 -7.30
N ILE A 82 -1.49 3.79 -7.91
CA ILE A 82 -2.16 2.79 -8.75
C ILE A 82 -2.58 1.61 -7.88
N ASP A 83 -3.89 1.38 -7.75
CA ASP A 83 -4.45 0.34 -6.90
C ASP A 83 -5.00 -0.82 -7.74
N TYR A 84 -4.07 -1.66 -8.21
CA TYR A 84 -4.30 -2.85 -9.03
C TYR A 84 -4.05 -4.11 -8.20
N GLU A 85 -5.12 -4.78 -7.76
CA GLU A 85 -5.05 -5.84 -6.76
C GLU A 85 -5.59 -7.18 -7.22
N LYS A 86 -6.26 -7.26 -8.38
CA LYS A 86 -6.94 -8.50 -8.80
C LYS A 86 -5.98 -9.67 -8.95
N TRP A 87 -4.78 -9.45 -9.49
CA TRP A 87 -3.68 -10.42 -9.50
C TRP A 87 -2.42 -9.83 -8.89
N ARG A 88 -1.48 -10.70 -8.53
CA ARG A 88 -0.14 -10.32 -8.07
C ARG A 88 0.86 -10.47 -9.23
N PRO A 89 1.92 -9.64 -9.33
CA PRO A 89 2.79 -9.64 -10.50
C PRO A 89 3.50 -10.98 -10.73
N LEU A 90 3.85 -11.68 -9.64
CA LEU A 90 4.52 -12.98 -9.73
C LEU A 90 3.51 -14.13 -9.61
N TRP A 91 3.65 -15.12 -10.47
CA TRP A 91 2.85 -16.35 -10.54
C TRP A 91 2.64 -16.97 -9.16
N GLU A 92 3.70 -17.11 -8.38
CA GLU A 92 3.78 -17.76 -7.06
C GLU A 92 2.91 -17.06 -6.00
N HIS A 93 2.56 -15.79 -6.22
CA HIS A 93 1.66 -15.02 -5.35
C HIS A 93 0.18 -15.14 -5.69
N ASN A 94 -0.18 -15.74 -6.83
CA ASN A 94 -1.56 -15.93 -7.24
C ASN A 94 -2.18 -17.21 -6.64
N TRP A 95 -2.23 -17.28 -5.31
CA TRP A 95 -2.80 -18.39 -4.53
C TRP A 95 -4.25 -18.10 -4.06
N TYR A 96 -4.87 -19.07 -3.37
CA TYR A 96 -6.27 -19.03 -2.92
C TYR A 96 -7.24 -18.62 -4.03
N THR A 97 -8.05 -17.56 -3.85
CA THR A 97 -9.00 -17.06 -4.85
C THR A 97 -8.31 -16.58 -6.13
N LYS A 98 -7.03 -16.19 -6.08
CA LYS A 98 -6.26 -15.78 -7.27
C LYS A 98 -5.74 -16.99 -8.08
N ARG A 99 -6.02 -18.23 -7.69
CA ARG A 99 -5.64 -19.43 -8.47
C ARG A 99 -6.24 -19.45 -9.88
N ILE A 100 -7.34 -18.74 -10.12
CA ILE A 100 -7.92 -18.59 -11.46
C ILE A 100 -6.90 -18.04 -12.47
N TYR A 101 -6.05 -17.07 -12.10
CA TYR A 101 -5.03 -16.54 -13.01
C TYR A 101 -4.06 -17.61 -13.46
N ARG A 102 -3.70 -18.54 -12.56
CA ARG A 102 -2.84 -19.69 -12.92
C ARG A 102 -3.56 -20.66 -13.85
N ARG A 103 -4.80 -21.02 -13.49
CA ARG A 103 -5.62 -21.97 -14.27
C ARG A 103 -5.87 -21.46 -15.68
N GLU A 104 -6.31 -20.21 -15.82
CA GLU A 104 -6.64 -19.62 -17.12
C GLU A 104 -5.40 -19.31 -17.95
N SER A 105 -4.25 -19.02 -17.31
CA SER A 105 -2.97 -18.94 -18.03
C SER A 105 -2.58 -20.28 -18.64
N ILE A 106 -2.77 -21.39 -17.91
CA ILE A 106 -2.50 -22.74 -18.43
C ILE A 106 -3.48 -23.08 -19.55
N ALA A 107 -4.78 -22.80 -19.36
CA ALA A 107 -5.79 -23.02 -20.39
C ALA A 107 -5.46 -22.26 -21.68
N TYR A 108 -5.02 -21.00 -21.57
CA TYR A 108 -4.63 -20.18 -22.72
C TYR A 108 -3.39 -20.72 -23.46
N VAL A 109 -2.44 -21.35 -22.76
CA VAL A 109 -1.32 -22.06 -23.40
C VAL A 109 -1.81 -23.32 -24.10
N MET A 110 -2.67 -24.11 -23.46
CA MET A 110 -3.22 -25.35 -24.04
C MET A 110 -4.07 -25.08 -25.28
N GLU A 111 -4.81 -23.96 -25.30
CA GLU A 111 -5.57 -23.50 -26.47
C GLU A 111 -4.66 -23.21 -27.67
N ARG A 112 -3.54 -22.51 -27.45
CA ARG A 112 -2.57 -22.18 -28.50
C ARG A 112 -1.67 -23.35 -28.90
N TYR A 113 -1.46 -24.31 -28.00
CA TYR A 113 -0.58 -25.46 -28.22
C TYR A 113 -1.25 -26.77 -27.78
N PRO A 114 -2.22 -27.31 -28.56
CA PRO A 114 -3.02 -28.47 -28.15
C PRO A 114 -2.23 -29.74 -27.86
N ASN A 115 -1.06 -29.90 -28.48
CA ASN A 115 -0.20 -31.09 -28.33
C ASN A 115 0.81 -30.97 -27.18
N LYS A 116 0.88 -29.83 -26.49
CA LYS A 116 1.81 -29.63 -25.36
C LYS A 116 1.29 -30.38 -24.13
N ASN A 117 2.16 -31.12 -23.46
CA ASN A 117 1.77 -31.79 -22.22
C ASN A 117 1.51 -30.78 -21.09
N LYS A 118 0.79 -31.20 -20.04
CA LYS A 118 0.36 -30.32 -18.95
C LYS A 118 1.52 -29.68 -18.17
N THR A 119 2.65 -30.39 -18.00
CA THR A 119 3.81 -29.88 -17.26
C THR A 119 4.48 -28.76 -18.03
N ASP A 120 4.72 -28.96 -19.32
CA ASP A 120 5.31 -27.95 -20.19
C ASP A 120 4.38 -26.76 -20.38
N ALA A 121 3.06 -27.00 -20.46
CA ALA A 121 2.07 -25.95 -20.54
C ALA A 121 2.07 -25.07 -19.29
N LYS A 122 2.21 -25.67 -18.10
CA LYS A 122 2.34 -24.94 -16.83
C LYS A 122 3.62 -24.10 -16.77
N LEU A 123 4.76 -24.63 -17.19
CA LEU A 123 6.02 -23.88 -17.23
C LEU A 123 5.93 -22.70 -18.22
N THR A 124 5.36 -22.93 -19.39
CA THR A 124 5.13 -21.89 -20.40
C THR A 124 4.20 -20.80 -19.85
N ALA A 125 3.07 -21.19 -19.25
CA ALA A 125 2.09 -20.27 -18.67
C ALA A 125 2.67 -19.42 -17.54
N MET A 126 3.53 -20.01 -16.70
CA MET A 126 4.22 -19.29 -15.62
C MET A 126 5.15 -18.21 -16.18
N ASN A 127 5.95 -18.53 -17.19
CA ASN A 127 6.89 -17.59 -17.81
C ASN A 127 6.14 -16.46 -18.53
N GLU A 128 5.15 -16.80 -19.34
CA GLU A 128 4.32 -15.81 -20.05
C GLU A 128 3.55 -14.91 -19.09
N PHE A 129 2.98 -15.46 -18.02
CA PHE A 129 2.28 -14.67 -17.01
C PHE A 129 3.22 -13.66 -16.33
N ASN A 130 4.38 -14.12 -15.84
CA ASN A 130 5.36 -13.26 -15.16
C ASN A 130 5.91 -12.17 -16.07
N GLN A 131 6.17 -12.49 -17.33
CA GLN A 131 6.65 -11.51 -18.31
C GLN A 131 5.55 -10.48 -18.62
N ALA A 132 4.35 -10.94 -18.97
CA ALA A 132 3.26 -10.05 -19.36
C ALA A 132 2.76 -9.21 -18.19
N SER A 133 2.71 -9.73 -16.97
CA SER A 133 2.32 -8.98 -15.78
C SER A 133 3.30 -7.85 -15.48
N LEU A 134 4.61 -8.13 -15.52
CA LEU A 134 5.64 -7.15 -15.25
C LEU A 134 5.69 -6.08 -16.35
N GLU A 135 5.61 -6.49 -17.62
CA GLU A 135 5.54 -5.55 -18.74
C GLU A 135 4.32 -4.64 -18.63
N PHE A 136 3.15 -5.20 -18.32
CA PHE A 136 1.91 -4.45 -18.17
C PHE A 136 2.05 -3.36 -17.10
N LEU A 137 2.54 -3.72 -15.91
CA LEU A 137 2.70 -2.77 -14.80
C LEU A 137 3.78 -1.71 -15.11
N ILE A 138 4.94 -2.11 -15.63
CA ILE A 138 6.01 -1.18 -16.01
C ILE A 138 5.52 -0.17 -17.05
N LYS A 139 4.84 -0.63 -18.12
CA LYS A 139 4.32 0.29 -19.14
C LYS A 139 3.20 1.19 -18.60
N THR A 140 2.36 0.68 -17.69
CA THR A 140 1.31 1.46 -17.02
C THR A 140 1.92 2.64 -16.24
N ILE A 141 2.86 2.38 -15.32
CA ILE A 141 3.43 3.44 -14.48
C ILE A 141 4.31 4.40 -15.27
N ARG A 142 5.04 3.92 -16.30
CA ARG A 142 5.77 4.80 -17.23
C ARG A 142 4.85 5.76 -17.95
N GLU A 143 3.71 5.27 -18.44
CA GLU A 143 2.74 6.12 -19.12
C GLU A 143 2.12 7.13 -18.16
N ALA A 144 1.74 6.70 -16.95
CA ALA A 144 1.25 7.60 -15.91
C ALA A 144 2.25 8.72 -15.55
N LYS A 145 3.53 8.37 -15.43
CA LYS A 145 4.63 9.34 -15.21
C LYS A 145 4.81 10.31 -16.36
N LYS A 146 4.70 9.87 -17.62
CA LYS A 146 4.76 10.81 -18.77
C LYS A 146 3.64 11.85 -18.70
N ILE A 147 2.45 11.42 -18.29
CA ILE A 147 1.27 12.29 -18.23
C ILE A 147 1.35 13.25 -17.04
N ARG A 148 1.80 12.78 -15.88
CA ARG A 148 2.01 13.61 -14.66
C ARG A 148 3.42 13.41 -14.13
N PRO A 149 4.42 14.11 -14.68
CA PRO A 149 5.84 13.86 -14.38
C PRO A 149 6.28 14.29 -12.99
N PHE A 150 5.55 15.21 -12.35
CA PHE A 150 5.88 15.72 -11.02
C PHE A 150 5.23 14.93 -9.88
N ALA A 151 4.31 14.02 -10.19
CA ALA A 151 3.58 13.27 -9.19
C ALA A 151 4.42 12.13 -8.61
N LEU A 152 4.12 11.78 -7.36
CA LEU A 152 4.73 10.66 -6.67
C LEU A 152 3.97 9.37 -7.02
N TRP A 153 4.40 8.68 -8.07
CA TRP A 153 3.78 7.47 -8.61
C TRP A 153 4.27 6.19 -7.93
N GLY A 154 3.35 5.26 -7.68
CA GLY A 154 3.69 3.93 -7.19
C GLY A 154 2.46 3.04 -7.08
N TYR A 155 2.68 1.76 -6.77
CA TYR A 155 1.61 0.77 -6.61
C TYR A 155 1.23 0.60 -5.15
N TYR A 156 -0.08 0.60 -4.88
CA TYR A 156 -0.59 0.31 -3.55
C TYR A 156 -0.14 -1.07 -3.05
N GLY A 157 0.23 -1.13 -1.78
CA GLY A 157 0.59 -2.36 -1.08
C GLY A 157 1.98 -2.89 -1.40
N MET A 158 2.80 -2.13 -2.14
CA MET A 158 4.17 -2.51 -2.51
C MET A 158 5.22 -1.66 -1.77
N PRO A 159 6.34 -2.25 -1.32
CA PRO A 159 6.71 -3.66 -1.50
C PRO A 159 5.86 -4.63 -0.67
N PHE A 160 5.80 -5.89 -1.11
CA PHE A 160 4.98 -6.90 -0.45
C PHE A 160 5.64 -7.41 0.83
N CYS A 161 4.82 -7.75 1.82
CA CYS A 161 5.26 -8.41 3.04
C CYS A 161 4.32 -9.55 3.40
N ASN A 162 4.78 -10.44 4.27
CA ASN A 162 3.96 -11.51 4.82
C ASN A 162 2.85 -10.93 5.71
N TYR A 163 1.59 -11.19 5.38
CA TYR A 163 0.43 -10.79 6.21
C TYR A 163 0.43 -11.40 7.63
N SER A 164 1.28 -12.40 7.88
CA SER A 164 1.50 -12.99 9.21
C SER A 164 2.84 -12.57 9.84
N ALA A 165 3.55 -11.58 9.28
CA ALA A 165 4.79 -11.06 9.87
C ALA A 165 4.57 -10.64 11.33
N GLY A 166 5.58 -10.85 12.18
CA GLY A 166 5.51 -10.56 13.62
C GLY A 166 4.86 -11.65 14.49
N ARG A 167 4.08 -12.59 13.93
CA ARG A 167 3.40 -13.63 14.75
C ARG A 167 4.36 -14.61 15.43
N ASN A 168 5.50 -14.88 14.83
CA ASN A 168 6.58 -15.70 15.37
C ASN A 168 7.57 -14.88 16.23
N GLY A 169 7.24 -13.62 16.55
CA GLY A 169 8.12 -12.71 17.30
C GLY A 169 9.24 -12.08 16.47
N THR A 170 9.33 -12.35 15.16
CA THR A 170 10.42 -11.82 14.31
C THR A 170 10.02 -10.54 13.58
N ILE A 171 11.02 -9.69 13.32
CA ILE A 171 10.86 -8.44 12.56
C ILE A 171 11.44 -8.62 11.16
N ALA A 172 10.65 -9.26 10.31
CA ALA A 172 10.99 -9.58 8.94
C ALA A 172 9.73 -9.97 8.15
N CYS A 173 9.73 -9.68 6.86
CA CYS A 173 8.76 -10.24 5.93
C CYS A 173 9.06 -11.72 5.59
N GLY A 174 10.30 -12.15 5.87
CA GLY A 174 10.81 -13.48 5.61
C GLY A 174 11.41 -13.60 4.21
N GLU A 175 12.42 -14.46 4.07
CA GLU A 175 13.24 -14.59 2.87
C GLU A 175 12.46 -14.83 1.58
N VAL A 176 11.27 -15.44 1.68
CA VAL A 176 10.40 -15.69 0.53
C VAL A 176 9.87 -14.37 -0.02
N PHE A 177 9.39 -13.46 0.84
CA PHE A 177 8.86 -12.16 0.43
C PHE A 177 9.98 -11.21 0.01
N GLU A 178 11.13 -11.23 0.69
CA GLU A 178 12.31 -10.45 0.33
C GLU A 178 12.78 -10.81 -1.09
N ARG A 179 12.94 -12.11 -1.40
CA ARG A 179 13.28 -12.58 -2.76
C ARG A 179 12.24 -12.22 -3.81
N PHE A 180 10.97 -12.14 -3.44
CA PHE A 180 9.94 -11.68 -4.36
C PHE A 180 10.07 -10.18 -4.66
N ASN A 181 10.39 -9.37 -3.65
CA ASN A 181 10.62 -7.95 -3.85
C ASN A 181 11.90 -7.70 -4.66
N ASP A 182 12.95 -8.51 -4.49
CA ASP A 182 14.16 -8.42 -5.32
C ASP A 182 13.84 -8.65 -6.81
N ARG A 183 12.98 -9.64 -7.11
CA ARG A 183 12.50 -9.89 -8.48
C ARG A 183 11.61 -8.77 -9.03
N LEU A 184 11.08 -7.91 -8.17
CA LEU A 184 10.23 -6.77 -8.53
C LEU A 184 10.99 -5.43 -8.53
N LEU A 185 12.30 -5.43 -8.26
CA LEU A 185 13.14 -4.23 -8.39
C LEU A 185 12.96 -3.51 -9.74
N PRO A 186 12.85 -4.18 -10.90
CA PRO A 186 12.57 -3.48 -12.17
C PRO A 186 11.27 -2.68 -12.18
N LEU A 187 10.26 -3.10 -11.41
CA LEU A 187 9.01 -2.36 -11.26
C LEU A 187 9.16 -1.21 -10.25
N TYR A 188 9.85 -1.44 -9.14
CA TYR A 188 10.10 -0.40 -8.12
C TYR A 188 10.95 0.74 -8.67
N ASN A 189 11.93 0.44 -9.52
CA ASN A 189 12.77 1.41 -10.21
C ASN A 189 11.97 2.36 -11.13
N GLU A 190 10.76 1.97 -11.54
CA GLU A 190 9.89 2.84 -12.32
C GLU A 190 9.02 3.75 -11.44
N SER A 191 8.92 3.47 -10.14
CA SER A 191 8.15 4.28 -9.18
C SER A 191 8.89 5.57 -8.80
N THR A 192 8.17 6.54 -8.26
CA THR A 192 8.75 7.75 -7.62
C THR A 192 8.36 7.84 -6.14
N ALA A 193 7.59 6.88 -5.62
CA ALA A 193 7.35 6.64 -4.19
C ALA A 193 6.92 5.20 -3.93
N LEU A 194 7.11 4.71 -2.70
CA LEU A 194 6.60 3.42 -2.24
C LEU A 194 5.35 3.58 -1.38
N TYR A 195 4.39 2.67 -1.55
CA TYR A 195 3.08 2.73 -0.88
C TYR A 195 2.75 1.43 -0.13
N PRO A 196 3.55 1.03 0.88
CA PRO A 196 3.31 -0.20 1.62
C PRO A 196 2.01 -0.14 2.42
N SER A 197 1.34 -1.28 2.59
CA SER A 197 0.11 -1.38 3.40
C SER A 197 0.41 -1.91 4.80
N ILE A 198 0.19 -1.07 5.81
CA ILE A 198 0.40 -1.38 7.23
C ILE A 198 -0.93 -1.56 7.99
N TYR A 199 -2.01 -1.91 7.28
CA TYR A 199 -3.32 -2.16 7.90
C TYR A 199 -3.21 -3.27 8.94
N LEU A 200 -3.72 -3.00 10.14
CA LEU A 200 -3.90 -3.98 11.18
C LEU A 200 -5.19 -4.77 10.92
N PRO A 201 -5.11 -6.09 10.68
CA PRO A 201 -6.27 -6.89 10.28
C PRO A 201 -7.28 -7.14 11.41
N LYS A 202 -6.87 -6.99 12.67
CA LYS A 202 -7.69 -7.32 13.84
C LYS A 202 -7.39 -6.38 15.00
N ARG A 203 -8.36 -6.28 15.90
CA ARG A 203 -8.27 -5.54 17.17
C ARG A 203 -7.28 -6.20 18.13
N GLU A 204 -6.63 -5.37 18.95
CA GLU A 204 -5.78 -5.80 20.07
C GLU A 204 -4.63 -6.71 19.63
N MET A 205 -4.04 -6.41 18.47
CA MET A 205 -2.85 -7.13 18.01
C MET A 205 -1.63 -6.87 18.90
N ASN A 206 -1.65 -5.79 19.72
CA ASN A 206 -0.65 -5.48 20.73
C ASN A 206 0.78 -5.58 20.15
N LEU A 207 1.62 -6.46 20.72
CA LEU A 207 2.97 -6.72 20.25
C LEU A 207 3.01 -7.20 18.79
N ILE A 208 2.11 -8.08 18.37
CA ILE A 208 2.06 -8.62 17.00
C ILE A 208 1.78 -7.50 16.00
N GLY A 209 0.89 -6.56 16.34
CA GLY A 209 0.56 -5.42 15.49
C GLY A 209 1.76 -4.53 15.27
N CYS A 210 2.48 -4.22 16.36
CA CYS A 210 3.73 -3.48 16.28
C CYS A 210 4.79 -4.20 15.41
N LEU A 211 5.05 -5.49 15.67
CA LEU A 211 6.03 -6.27 14.92
C LEU A 211 5.66 -6.37 13.43
N TYR A 212 4.37 -6.51 13.12
CA TYR A 212 3.87 -6.50 11.75
C TYR A 212 4.18 -5.18 11.04
N VAL A 213 3.79 -4.04 11.62
CA VAL A 213 4.03 -2.72 11.04
C VAL A 213 5.52 -2.49 10.81
N ILE A 214 6.36 -2.78 11.80
CA ILE A 214 7.81 -2.63 11.68
C ILE A 214 8.37 -3.56 10.59
N SER A 215 7.88 -4.80 10.48
CA SER A 215 8.34 -5.74 9.45
C SER A 215 8.05 -5.22 8.03
N VAL A 216 6.83 -4.74 7.79
CA VAL A 216 6.44 -4.15 6.50
C VAL A 216 7.29 -2.92 6.18
N LEU A 217 7.48 -2.03 7.15
CA LEU A 217 8.24 -0.80 6.95
C LEU A 217 9.74 -1.04 6.81
N LYS A 218 10.30 -2.04 7.47
CA LYS A 218 11.69 -2.45 7.31
C LYS A 218 11.97 -2.90 5.87
N GLU A 219 11.05 -3.67 5.29
CA GLU A 219 11.17 -4.08 3.89
C GLU A 219 10.95 -2.92 2.92
N ALA A 220 10.01 -2.02 3.22
CA ALA A 220 9.86 -0.78 2.47
C ALA A 220 11.14 0.06 2.48
N LYS A 221 11.78 0.23 3.65
CA LYS A 221 13.05 0.94 3.78
C LYS A 221 14.17 0.26 3.00
N ARG A 222 14.28 -1.07 3.03
CA ARG A 222 15.29 -1.79 2.26
C ARG A 222 15.24 -1.42 0.77
N ILE A 223 14.05 -1.42 0.17
CA ILE A 223 13.85 -1.02 -1.23
C ILE A 223 14.03 0.49 -1.42
N ALA A 224 13.52 1.31 -0.50
CA ALA A 224 13.63 2.76 -0.56
C ALA A 224 15.07 3.25 -0.47
N ASP A 225 15.90 2.65 0.36
CA ASP A 225 17.31 3.02 0.54
C ASP A 225 18.13 2.64 -0.71
N GLU A 226 17.81 1.51 -1.35
CA GLU A 226 18.43 1.08 -2.61
C GLU A 226 18.08 2.04 -3.77
N LEU A 227 16.83 2.49 -3.85
CA LEU A 227 16.32 3.29 -4.98
C LEU A 227 16.17 4.79 -4.68
N GLN A 228 16.48 5.23 -3.46
CA GLN A 228 16.31 6.60 -2.95
C GLN A 228 14.86 7.11 -3.12
N LEU A 229 13.88 6.30 -2.73
CA LEU A 229 12.45 6.60 -2.87
C LEU A 229 11.81 7.03 -1.55
N PRO A 230 10.91 8.03 -1.54
CA PRO A 230 10.11 8.33 -0.37
C PRO A 230 9.06 7.24 -0.11
N ILE A 231 8.68 7.06 1.16
CA ILE A 231 7.72 6.05 1.62
C ILE A 231 6.47 6.74 2.18
N TYR A 232 5.31 6.41 1.62
CA TYR A 232 3.99 6.83 2.12
C TYR A 232 3.15 5.62 2.48
N ALA A 233 3.15 5.26 3.76
CA ALA A 233 2.50 4.03 4.22
C ALA A 233 0.98 4.17 4.31
N PHE A 234 0.23 3.22 3.75
CA PHE A 234 -1.22 3.15 3.90
C PHE A 234 -1.58 2.55 5.25
N THR A 235 -2.39 3.27 6.04
CA THR A 235 -3.02 2.78 7.27
C THR A 235 -4.54 2.99 7.27
N GLY A 236 -5.23 2.24 8.12
CA GLY A 236 -6.67 2.37 8.33
C GLY A 236 -7.00 3.09 9.63
N ILE A 237 -8.27 3.43 9.79
CA ILE A 237 -8.88 3.76 11.10
C ILE A 237 -9.85 2.67 11.55
N GLU A 238 -10.10 1.66 10.71
CA GLU A 238 -11.07 0.60 10.92
C GLU A 238 -10.45 -0.77 10.64
N TYR A 239 -10.85 -1.79 11.41
CA TYR A 239 -10.56 -3.20 11.16
C TYR A 239 -11.52 -3.77 10.11
N PHE A 240 -11.01 -4.62 9.22
CA PHE A 240 -11.78 -5.26 8.16
C PHE A 240 -11.82 -6.79 8.30
N PRO A 241 -12.98 -7.45 8.06
CA PRO A 241 -14.28 -6.86 7.74
C PRO A 241 -14.88 -6.07 8.92
N LEU A 242 -15.66 -5.02 8.62
CA LEU A 242 -16.27 -4.15 9.63
C LEU A 242 -17.22 -4.95 10.54
N ILE A 243 -17.02 -4.84 11.85
CA ILE A 243 -17.84 -5.44 12.92
C ILE A 243 -18.36 -4.34 13.88
N ASN A 244 -18.98 -4.73 14.99
CA ASN A 244 -19.32 -3.79 16.07
C ASN A 244 -18.03 -3.18 16.67
N ASP A 245 -18.02 -1.86 16.84
CA ASP A 245 -16.84 -1.05 17.20
C ASP A 245 -15.62 -1.34 16.31
N PRO A 246 -15.69 -0.96 15.02
CA PRO A 246 -14.70 -1.35 14.03
C PRO A 246 -13.42 -0.51 14.12
N TYR A 247 -13.32 0.49 15.01
CA TYR A 247 -12.24 1.46 14.97
C TYR A 247 -10.98 0.96 15.67
N TYR A 248 -9.82 1.41 15.19
CA TYR A 248 -8.55 1.09 15.84
C TYR A 248 -8.54 1.56 17.29
N THR A 249 -8.12 0.68 18.21
CA THR A 249 -7.87 1.07 19.59
C THR A 249 -6.75 2.12 19.63
N GLN A 250 -6.64 2.87 20.72
CA GLN A 250 -5.54 3.82 20.90
C GLN A 250 -4.17 3.13 20.74
N GLN A 251 -4.02 1.92 21.28
CA GLN A 251 -2.78 1.15 21.15
C GLN A 251 -2.47 0.77 19.69
N ASP A 252 -3.47 0.31 18.93
CA ASP A 252 -3.29 -0.08 17.53
C ASP A 252 -3.06 1.13 16.62
N LEU A 253 -3.68 2.27 16.94
CA LEU A 253 -3.39 3.54 16.28
C LEU A 253 -1.93 3.97 16.51
N ARG A 254 -1.43 3.87 17.75
CA ARG A 254 -0.01 4.13 18.07
C ARG A 254 0.92 3.14 17.37
N ASN A 255 0.58 1.85 17.37
CA ASN A 255 1.32 0.81 16.66
C ASN A 255 1.41 1.09 15.15
N SER A 256 0.43 1.80 14.59
CA SER A 256 0.48 2.23 13.20
C SER A 256 1.25 3.54 13.02
N LEU A 257 0.74 4.65 13.57
CA LEU A 257 1.24 6.01 13.30
C LEU A 257 2.60 6.28 13.94
N ARG A 258 2.75 5.99 15.24
CA ARG A 258 4.03 6.26 15.94
C ARG A 258 5.14 5.37 15.39
N ARG A 259 4.85 4.12 15.03
CA ARG A 259 5.85 3.22 14.44
C ARG A 259 6.23 3.66 13.03
N ALA A 260 5.27 4.09 12.21
CA ALA A 260 5.58 4.68 10.91
C ALA A 260 6.51 5.89 11.03
N SER A 261 6.18 6.83 11.92
CA SER A 261 7.01 8.00 12.20
C SER A 261 8.39 7.62 12.74
N ALA A 262 8.48 6.69 13.70
CA ALA A 262 9.75 6.23 14.26
C ALA A 262 10.62 5.47 13.25
N MET A 263 10.03 4.78 12.29
CA MET A 263 10.74 4.17 11.16
C MET A 263 11.19 5.21 10.12
N GLY A 264 10.79 6.48 10.27
CA GLY A 264 11.20 7.56 9.39
C GLY A 264 10.63 7.47 7.98
N VAL A 265 9.38 7.04 7.83
CA VAL A 265 8.66 7.18 6.55
C VAL A 265 8.30 8.65 6.31
N ASP A 266 8.16 9.04 5.05
CA ASP A 266 7.87 10.42 4.62
C ASP A 266 6.41 10.84 4.89
N GLY A 267 5.51 9.86 4.99
CA GLY A 267 4.14 10.13 5.39
C GLY A 267 3.28 8.88 5.59
N VAL A 268 2.06 9.10 6.06
CA VAL A 268 1.05 8.06 6.25
C VAL A 268 -0.24 8.49 5.57
N ILE A 269 -0.84 7.57 4.80
CA ILE A 269 -2.12 7.77 4.11
C ILE A 269 -3.19 7.04 4.91
N ILE A 270 -4.19 7.77 5.39
CA ILE A 270 -5.31 7.21 6.14
C ILE A 270 -6.44 6.86 5.17
N TRP A 271 -6.80 5.58 5.12
CA TRP A 271 -7.81 5.07 4.19
C TRP A 271 -8.99 4.41 4.92
N SER A 272 -10.19 4.59 4.38
CA SER A 272 -11.41 3.87 4.77
C SER A 272 -12.22 3.54 3.53
N THR A 273 -13.01 2.46 3.60
CA THR A 273 -13.91 2.06 2.52
C THR A 273 -15.06 3.05 2.33
N SER A 274 -15.56 3.20 1.11
CA SER A 274 -16.80 3.93 0.83
C SER A 274 -18.08 3.13 1.18
N LYS A 275 -17.95 1.82 1.46
CA LYS A 275 -19.10 0.96 1.77
C LYS A 275 -19.89 1.52 2.96
N ASN A 276 -21.17 1.79 2.76
CA ASN A 276 -22.07 2.34 3.78
C ASN A 276 -21.56 3.64 4.44
N MET A 277 -20.80 4.48 3.73
CA MET A 277 -20.17 5.69 4.30
C MET A 277 -21.19 6.60 5.02
N ALA A 278 -22.34 6.87 4.40
CA ALA A 278 -23.38 7.72 4.99
C ALA A 278 -23.85 7.27 6.40
N LYS A 279 -23.83 5.95 6.68
CA LYS A 279 -24.20 5.40 7.98
C LYS A 279 -23.08 5.48 9.02
N ARG A 280 -21.83 5.68 8.57
CA ARG A 280 -20.62 5.69 9.40
C ARG A 280 -20.02 7.10 9.59
N CYS A 281 -20.40 8.08 8.77
CA CYS A 281 -19.85 9.44 8.79
C CYS A 281 -19.75 10.05 10.19
N VAL A 282 -20.83 9.99 10.98
CA VAL A 282 -20.85 10.55 12.34
C VAL A 282 -19.85 9.83 13.25
N ALA A 283 -19.82 8.49 13.20
CA ALA A 283 -18.93 7.70 14.02
C ALA A 283 -17.45 7.88 13.61
N ILE A 284 -17.15 8.00 12.31
CA ILE A 284 -15.81 8.37 11.82
C ILE A 284 -15.43 9.76 12.30
N GLY A 285 -16.33 10.74 12.19
CA GLY A 285 -16.09 12.10 12.68
C GLY A 285 -15.76 12.13 14.17
N ASN A 286 -16.50 11.36 14.97
CA ASN A 286 -16.22 11.21 16.40
C ASN A 286 -14.86 10.53 16.64
N TYR A 287 -14.52 9.47 15.91
CA TYR A 287 -13.23 8.81 16.03
C TYR A 287 -12.05 9.75 15.68
N ILE A 288 -12.21 10.55 14.62
CA ILE A 288 -11.25 11.59 14.25
C ILE A 288 -11.10 12.60 15.40
N ARG A 289 -12.21 13.10 15.94
CA ARG A 289 -12.19 14.13 16.96
C ARG A 289 -11.58 13.67 18.29
N TYR A 290 -11.94 12.47 18.73
CA TYR A 290 -11.64 12.01 20.08
C TYR A 290 -10.46 11.05 20.18
N GLN A 291 -9.97 10.49 19.07
CA GLN A 291 -8.84 9.55 19.07
C GLN A 291 -7.76 9.92 18.06
N LEU A 292 -8.07 9.90 16.76
CA LEU A 292 -7.04 10.08 15.72
C LEU A 292 -6.43 11.49 15.72
N GLY A 293 -7.25 12.53 15.78
CA GLY A 293 -6.81 13.92 15.76
C GLY A 293 -5.85 14.27 16.89
N PRO A 294 -6.21 14.00 18.17
CA PRO A 294 -5.31 14.18 19.30
C PRO A 294 -3.99 13.41 19.16
N GLU A 295 -4.02 12.16 18.69
CA GLU A 295 -2.83 11.34 18.48
C GLU A 295 -1.90 11.93 17.39
N VAL A 296 -2.45 12.45 16.29
CA VAL A 296 -1.67 13.14 15.25
C VAL A 296 -1.01 14.40 15.80
N LEU A 297 -1.72 15.21 16.59
CA LEU A 297 -1.15 16.41 17.20
C LEU A 297 0.01 16.08 18.14
N GLN A 298 -0.18 15.09 19.02
CA GLN A 298 0.87 14.63 19.93
C GLN A 298 2.10 14.12 19.16
N LEU A 299 1.88 13.35 18.09
CA LEU A 299 2.96 12.83 17.27
C LEU A 299 3.73 13.95 16.57
N LYS A 300 3.04 14.97 16.03
CA LYS A 300 3.69 16.12 15.39
C LYS A 300 4.55 16.89 16.38
N GLU A 301 4.01 17.20 17.57
CA GLU A 301 4.77 17.89 18.61
C GLU A 301 5.99 17.09 19.04
N PHE A 302 5.83 15.78 19.26
CA PHE A 302 6.94 14.89 19.59
C PHE A 302 8.04 14.90 18.52
N THR A 303 7.67 14.78 17.23
CA THR A 303 8.64 14.80 16.13
C THR A 303 9.37 16.14 16.02
N LYS A 304 8.67 17.25 16.27
CA LYS A 304 9.24 18.60 16.28
C LYS A 304 10.29 18.73 17.38
N ILE A 305 9.93 18.38 18.62
CA ILE A 305 10.85 18.38 19.78
C ILE A 305 12.09 17.54 19.48
N CYS A 306 11.91 16.32 18.96
CA CYS A 306 13.02 15.42 18.66
C CYS A 306 13.86 15.85 17.44
N SER A 307 13.41 16.80 16.64
CA SER A 307 14.17 17.40 15.54
C SER A 307 14.95 18.65 15.95
N GLU A 308 14.40 19.48 16.85
CA GLU A 308 14.96 20.79 17.21
C GLU A 308 15.95 20.72 18.38
N THR A 309 15.85 19.72 19.25
CA THR A 309 16.67 19.64 20.47
C THR A 309 17.84 18.63 20.35
N ASN A 310 19.07 19.11 20.56
CA ASN A 310 20.26 18.27 20.76
C ASN A 310 20.40 17.77 22.23
N ARG A 311 19.53 18.22 23.13
CA ARG A 311 19.42 17.72 24.51
C ARG A 311 18.30 16.70 24.58
N TYR A 312 18.63 15.46 24.94
CA TYR A 312 17.77 14.28 24.81
C TYR A 312 16.84 14.10 26.02
N PRO A 313 15.50 14.07 25.82
CA PRO A 313 14.68 13.05 26.46
C PRO A 313 15.08 11.68 25.92
N GLU A 314 15.18 10.64 26.75
CA GLU A 314 15.53 9.27 26.31
C GLU A 314 14.67 8.80 25.11
N ASN A 315 13.42 9.26 25.06
CA ASN A 315 12.46 8.98 24.00
C ASN A 315 12.92 9.47 22.61
N CYS A 316 13.59 10.62 22.54
CA CYS A 316 14.10 11.14 21.26
C CYS A 316 15.32 10.37 20.78
N LYS A 317 16.12 9.79 21.69
CA LYS A 317 17.24 8.91 21.33
C LYS A 317 16.70 7.64 20.68
N PHE A 318 15.72 6.99 21.31
CA PHE A 318 15.07 5.79 20.76
C PHE A 318 14.45 6.05 19.38
N PHE A 319 13.74 7.17 19.24
CA PHE A 319 13.14 7.56 17.97
C PHE A 319 14.19 7.72 16.85
N ARG A 320 15.31 8.41 17.12
CA ARG A 320 16.41 8.56 16.15
C ARG A 320 17.09 7.23 15.82
N GLU A 321 17.28 6.36 16.80
CA GLU A 321 17.88 5.05 16.60
C GLU A 321 16.99 4.13 15.74
N MET A 322 15.68 4.12 15.94
CA MET A 322 14.74 3.42 15.05
C MET A 322 14.78 3.98 13.63
N LYS A 323 14.80 5.32 13.50
CA LYS A 323 14.81 6.01 12.20
C LYS A 323 16.03 5.64 11.37
N ASN A 324 17.19 5.57 12.02
CA ASN A 324 18.48 5.28 11.40
C ASN A 324 18.80 3.78 11.31
N GLY A 325 17.91 2.89 11.78
CA GLY A 325 18.15 1.45 11.82
C GLY A 325 19.30 1.03 12.75
N LEU A 326 19.67 1.86 13.73
CA LEU A 326 20.85 1.68 14.59
C LEU A 326 20.60 0.79 15.84
N LYS A 327 19.34 0.43 16.13
CA LYS A 327 18.98 -0.49 17.22
C LYS A 327 18.06 -1.61 16.75
N ASN A 328 17.99 -2.68 17.56
CA ASN A 328 16.90 -3.64 17.49
C ASN A 328 15.58 -2.89 17.58
N TYR A 329 14.68 -3.12 16.62
CA TYR A 329 13.38 -2.49 16.64
C TYR A 329 12.59 -2.99 17.86
N HIS A 330 12.09 -2.07 18.69
CA HIS A 330 11.37 -2.43 19.91
C HIS A 330 9.89 -2.04 19.86
N CYS A 331 9.07 -2.91 20.44
CA CYS A 331 7.65 -2.75 20.66
C CYS A 331 7.36 -2.60 22.15
N TYR A 332 8.00 -1.63 22.83
CA TYR A 332 7.68 -1.34 24.23
C TYR A 332 6.24 -0.86 24.38
N GLN A 333 5.63 -1.25 25.50
CA GLN A 333 4.20 -1.30 25.76
C GLN A 333 3.70 -0.21 26.72
N GLU A 334 4.50 0.80 27.07
CA GLU A 334 4.11 1.77 28.09
C GLU A 334 4.01 3.20 27.58
N ASP A 335 3.00 3.85 28.15
CA ASP A 335 2.68 5.26 28.12
C ASP A 335 3.90 6.12 28.46
N LEU A 336 4.71 6.45 27.46
CA LEU A 336 5.40 7.72 27.49
C LEU A 336 4.36 8.78 27.17
N ASP A 337 3.48 9.01 28.15
CA ASP A 337 2.86 10.30 28.34
C ASP A 337 4.00 11.30 28.28
N ILE A 338 3.98 12.10 27.23
CA ILE A 338 4.80 13.30 27.16
C ILE A 338 4.21 14.20 28.24
N ILE A 339 4.71 14.05 29.48
CA ILE A 339 4.52 15.05 30.50
C ILE A 339 5.33 16.24 30.02
N LEU A 340 4.64 17.17 29.36
CA LEU A 340 5.10 18.55 29.24
C LEU A 340 5.27 19.06 30.67
N ILE A 341 6.51 19.27 31.10
CA ILE A 341 6.80 20.11 32.28
C ILE A 341 6.81 21.56 31.81
#